data_AF-J8E671-F1
#
_entry.id   AF-J8E671-F1
#
_cell.length_a   1.000
_cell.length_b   1.000
_cell.length_c   1.000
_cell.angle_alpha   90.00
_cell.angle_beta   90.00
_cell.angle_gamma   90.00
#
_symmetry.space_group_name_H-M   'P 1'
#
loop_
_entity.id
_entity.type
_entity.pdbx_description
1 polymer ?
#
loop_
_entity_poly.entity_id
_entity_poly.type
_entity_poly.pdbx_seq_one_letter_code
_entity_poly.pdbx_strand_id
1 'polypeptide(L)'
;MLFKNRNILITFMTIVVLLVLSTFAYQFSTKKVVLNNDKIKSEITKEPLYAHIDKLEYRKSEDKLDITLSTNFLDFTFANVTIYDSSNQKITRTSATIMNGRFNAPADTYKTSIEKGEYYAVLSVDVDKESSMLSNKKVIEQYGNADDISIQQKGNDKFTIQTEGNDKFSIYINTKNKMPIDGVSLDK
;
A
#
# COMPACT_ATOMS: atom_id res chain seq x y z
N MET A 1 -21.66 -11.90 68.47
CA MET A 1 -20.62 -12.90 68.15
C MET A 1 -20.67 -13.21 66.65
N LEU A 2 -20.18 -12.30 65.78
CA LEU A 2 -20.35 -12.42 64.31
C LEU A 2 -19.24 -11.72 63.50
N PHE A 3 -18.04 -11.55 64.05
CA PHE A 3 -16.92 -10.90 63.35
C PHE A 3 -15.70 -11.79 63.09
N LYS A 4 -15.74 -13.07 63.49
CA LYS A 4 -14.60 -14.00 63.30
C LYS A 4 -14.59 -14.72 61.94
N ASN A 5 -15.71 -14.73 61.22
CA ASN A 5 -15.86 -15.46 59.94
C ASN A 5 -15.71 -14.61 58.67
N ARG A 6 -15.70 -13.27 58.78
CA ARG A 6 -15.67 -12.39 57.61
C ARG A 6 -14.27 -12.31 56.97
N ASN A 7 -13.21 -12.44 57.78
CA ASN A 7 -11.85 -12.48 57.27
C ASN A 7 -11.56 -13.79 56.52
N ILE A 8 -12.09 -14.92 56.97
CA ILE A 8 -11.90 -16.22 56.31
C ILE A 8 -12.52 -16.21 54.91
N LEU A 9 -13.70 -15.63 54.75
CA LEU A 9 -14.38 -15.53 53.45
C LEU A 9 -13.59 -14.67 52.45
N ILE A 10 -12.99 -13.57 52.91
CA ILE A 10 -12.18 -12.67 52.08
C ILE A 10 -10.88 -13.35 51.65
N THR A 11 -10.21 -14.05 52.57
CA THR A 11 -8.99 -14.83 52.28
C THR A 11 -9.28 -15.97 51.30
N PHE A 12 -10.44 -16.63 51.41
CA PHE A 12 -10.84 -17.70 50.49
C PHE A 12 -11.10 -17.17 49.08
N MET A 13 -11.79 -16.03 48.95
CA MET A 13 -12.02 -15.38 47.65
C MET A 13 -10.71 -14.92 46.99
N THR A 14 -9.72 -14.42 47.75
CA THR A 14 -8.43 -14.00 47.19
C THR A 14 -7.60 -15.19 46.68
N ILE A 15 -7.63 -16.32 47.38
CA ILE A 15 -6.94 -17.55 46.96
C ILE A 15 -7.57 -18.11 45.67
N VAL A 16 -8.90 -18.11 45.57
CA VAL A 16 -9.61 -18.58 44.36
C VAL A 16 -9.29 -17.69 43.15
N VAL A 17 -9.28 -16.36 43.32
CA VAL A 17 -8.93 -15.42 42.23
C VAL A 17 -7.47 -15.61 41.77
N LEU A 18 -6.53 -15.85 42.69
CA LEU A 18 -5.13 -16.14 42.36
C LEU A 18 -4.96 -17.49 41.62
N LEU A 19 -5.74 -18.51 41.98
CA LEU A 19 -5.73 -19.82 41.29
C LEU A 19 -6.33 -19.75 39.87
N VAL A 20 -7.34 -18.91 39.64
CA VAL A 20 -7.90 -18.69 38.29
C VAL A 20 -6.94 -17.86 37.42
N LEU A 21 -6.26 -16.85 37.98
CA LEU A 21 -5.27 -16.06 37.24
C LEU A 21 -4.02 -16.88 36.88
N SER A 22 -3.59 -17.80 37.74
CA SER A 22 -2.42 -18.66 37.47
C SER A 22 -2.70 -19.73 36.41
N THR A 23 -3.93 -20.23 36.30
CA THR A 23 -4.32 -21.16 35.21
C THR A 23 -4.46 -20.46 33.85
N PHE A 24 -4.86 -19.19 33.82
CA PHE A 24 -4.81 -18.36 32.60
C PHE A 24 -3.38 -18.02 32.17
N ALA A 25 -2.47 -17.74 33.10
CA ALA A 25 -1.05 -17.51 32.78
C ALA A 25 -0.35 -18.79 32.29
N TYR A 26 -0.76 -19.97 32.76
CA TYR A 26 -0.19 -21.25 32.32
C TYR A 26 -0.60 -21.63 30.89
N GLN A 27 -1.79 -21.21 30.42
CA GLN A 27 -2.16 -21.41 29.02
C GLN A 27 -1.43 -20.49 28.03
N PHE A 28 -0.81 -19.41 28.51
CA PHE A 28 0.02 -18.50 27.69
C PHE A 28 1.54 -18.67 27.89
N SER A 29 1.98 -19.59 28.76
CA SER A 29 3.39 -19.85 29.00
C SER A 29 3.91 -21.00 28.12
N THR A 30 4.26 -20.62 26.89
CA THR A 30 5.35 -21.19 26.09
C THR A 30 5.39 -22.72 25.91
N LYS A 31 4.62 -23.24 24.95
CA LYS A 31 5.23 -24.20 24.01
C LYS A 31 6.23 -23.42 23.15
N LYS A 32 7.48 -23.30 23.60
CA LYS A 32 8.60 -23.06 22.69
C LYS A 32 8.76 -24.34 21.87
N VAL A 33 7.98 -24.45 20.79
CA VAL A 33 8.37 -25.29 19.68
C VAL A 33 9.63 -24.63 19.13
N VAL A 34 10.78 -25.20 19.46
CA VAL A 34 12.02 -24.95 18.74
C VAL A 34 11.79 -25.58 17.36
N LEU A 35 11.15 -24.82 16.47
CA LEU A 35 11.32 -25.04 15.05
C LEU A 35 12.78 -24.70 14.78
N ASN A 36 13.57 -25.72 14.41
CA ASN A 36 14.75 -25.52 13.58
C ASN A 36 14.27 -24.86 12.28
N ASN A 37 14.09 -23.54 12.32
CA ASN A 37 14.07 -22.70 11.15
C ASN A 37 15.54 -22.44 10.80
N ASP A 38 16.21 -23.47 10.31
CA ASP A 38 17.07 -23.22 9.16
C ASP A 38 16.13 -22.69 8.09
N LYS A 39 15.95 -21.36 8.09
CA LYS A 39 15.35 -20.63 7.00
C LYS A 39 16.24 -20.94 5.81
N ILE A 40 15.89 -21.99 5.08
CA ILE A 40 15.97 -21.95 3.64
C ILE A 40 15.18 -20.68 3.29
N LYS A 41 15.87 -19.55 3.21
CA LYS A 41 15.41 -18.37 2.45
C LYS A 41 15.34 -18.87 1.02
N SER A 42 14.30 -19.64 0.72
CA SER A 42 13.74 -19.66 -0.61
C SER A 42 13.36 -18.19 -0.81
N GLU A 43 14.21 -17.49 -1.54
CA GLU A 43 13.85 -16.21 -2.15
C GLU A 43 12.65 -16.54 -3.04
N ILE A 44 11.45 -16.45 -2.46
CA ILE A 44 10.23 -16.38 -3.26
C ILE A 44 10.43 -15.10 -4.07
N THR A 45 10.89 -15.28 -5.30
CA THR A 45 11.12 -14.19 -6.23
C THR A 45 9.74 -13.59 -6.47
N LYS A 46 9.48 -12.44 -5.85
CA LYS A 46 8.21 -11.75 -6.04
C LYS A 46 8.15 -11.30 -7.49
N GLU A 47 6.98 -11.42 -8.10
CA GLU A 47 6.77 -10.94 -9.46
C GLU A 47 7.18 -9.46 -9.58
N PRO A 48 7.70 -9.02 -10.73
CA PRO A 48 7.98 -7.61 -10.97
C PRO A 48 6.72 -6.77 -10.72
N LEU A 49 6.88 -5.70 -9.94
CA LEU A 49 5.81 -4.76 -9.66
C LEU A 49 5.40 -4.05 -10.95
N TYR A 50 4.10 -3.84 -11.12
CA TYR A 50 3.57 -3.21 -12.32
C TYR A 50 2.35 -2.33 -12.08
N ALA A 51 2.12 -1.45 -13.05
CA ALA A 51 0.84 -0.78 -13.26
C ALA A 51 0.43 -0.91 -14.74
N HIS A 52 -0.88 -1.01 -14.99
CA HIS A 52 -1.48 -1.06 -16.32
C HIS A 52 -2.70 -0.15 -16.35
N ILE A 53 -2.85 0.65 -17.39
CA ILE A 53 -4.04 1.50 -17.56
C ILE A 53 -5.17 0.63 -18.11
N ASP A 54 -6.21 0.43 -17.29
CA ASP A 54 -7.45 -0.25 -17.72
C ASP A 54 -8.42 0.73 -18.38
N LYS A 55 -8.48 1.95 -17.84
CA LYS A 55 -9.38 3.02 -18.27
C LYS A 55 -8.68 4.36 -18.16
N LEU A 56 -8.82 5.17 -19.22
CA LEU A 56 -8.46 6.58 -19.22
C LEU A 56 -9.48 7.35 -20.08
N GLU A 57 -10.36 8.13 -19.44
CA GLU A 57 -11.48 8.79 -20.12
C GLU A 57 -11.64 10.24 -19.68
N TYR A 58 -11.68 11.17 -20.64
CA TYR A 58 -11.88 12.59 -20.35
C TYR A 58 -13.37 12.97 -20.38
N ARG A 59 -13.92 13.29 -19.22
CA ARG A 59 -15.28 13.83 -19.03
C ARG A 59 -15.26 15.35 -19.16
N LYS A 60 -15.43 15.82 -20.41
CA LYS A 60 -15.40 17.24 -20.76
C LYS A 60 -16.39 18.13 -20.00
N SER A 61 -17.60 17.63 -19.71
CA SER A 61 -18.64 18.39 -18.99
C SER A 61 -18.25 18.73 -17.55
N GLU A 62 -17.31 17.97 -16.98
CA GLU A 62 -16.83 18.14 -15.60
C GLU A 62 -15.36 18.53 -15.52
N ASP A 63 -14.69 18.65 -16.67
CA ASP A 63 -13.23 18.85 -16.78
C ASP A 63 -12.43 17.84 -15.92
N LYS A 64 -12.81 16.57 -16.03
CA LYS A 64 -12.21 15.47 -15.26
C LYS A 64 -11.67 14.36 -16.13
N LEU A 65 -10.51 13.86 -15.77
CA LEU A 65 -9.91 12.68 -16.37
C LEU A 65 -10.07 11.50 -15.40
N ASP A 66 -10.92 10.55 -15.75
CA ASP A 66 -11.10 9.33 -14.97
C ASP A 66 -10.00 8.34 -15.34
N ILE A 67 -9.29 7.86 -14.31
CA ILE A 67 -8.25 6.85 -14.48
C ILE A 67 -8.53 5.62 -13.62
N THR A 68 -8.39 4.45 -14.23
CA THR A 68 -8.35 3.17 -13.52
C THR A 68 -7.09 2.43 -13.92
N LEU A 69 -6.32 2.01 -12.91
CA LEU A 69 -5.14 1.16 -13.10
C LEU A 69 -5.35 -0.20 -12.45
N SER A 70 -4.88 -1.26 -13.12
CA SER A 70 -4.60 -2.54 -12.49
C SER A 70 -3.13 -2.61 -12.06
N THR A 71 -2.86 -3.17 -10.88
CA THR A 71 -1.52 -3.28 -10.29
C THR A 71 -1.43 -4.49 -9.35
N ASN A 72 -0.26 -5.10 -9.25
CA ASN A 72 0.06 -6.09 -8.20
C ASN A 72 0.69 -5.45 -6.95
N PHE A 73 0.65 -4.12 -6.83
CA PHE A 73 1.08 -3.43 -5.62
C PHE A 73 0.14 -3.73 -4.45
N LEU A 74 0.65 -3.58 -3.23
CA LEU A 74 -0.05 -3.92 -1.99
C LEU A 74 -1.38 -3.16 -1.84
N ASP A 75 -2.45 -3.92 -1.56
CA ASP A 75 -3.75 -3.37 -1.22
C ASP A 75 -3.74 -2.53 0.06
N PHE A 76 -4.68 -1.60 0.15
CA PHE A 76 -4.79 -0.61 1.22
C PHE A 76 -3.58 0.34 1.30
N THR A 77 -2.80 0.47 0.22
CA THR A 77 -1.75 1.47 0.08
C THR A 77 -2.34 2.75 -0.49
N PHE A 78 -2.03 3.90 0.12
CA PHE A 78 -2.35 5.20 -0.45
C PHE A 78 -1.33 5.55 -1.52
N ALA A 79 -1.79 5.72 -2.76
CA ALA A 79 -0.97 5.97 -3.91
C ALA A 79 -1.34 7.29 -4.58
N ASN A 80 -0.40 7.81 -5.35
CA ASN A 80 -0.61 8.89 -6.29
C ASN A 80 -0.49 8.34 -7.70
N VAL A 81 -1.22 8.90 -8.63
CA VAL A 81 -1.06 8.63 -10.05
C VAL A 81 -0.90 9.95 -10.77
N THR A 82 0.23 10.10 -11.46
CA THR A 82 0.49 11.24 -12.33
C THR A 82 0.34 10.81 -13.79
N ILE A 83 -0.43 11.56 -14.56
CA ILE A 83 -0.72 11.27 -15.97
C ILE A 83 0.11 12.21 -16.84
N TYR A 84 0.70 11.65 -17.89
CA TYR A 84 1.59 12.35 -18.81
C TYR A 84 1.13 12.11 -20.26
N ASP A 85 1.32 13.12 -21.11
CA ASP A 85 1.18 12.94 -22.56
C ASP A 85 2.45 12.33 -23.19
N SER A 86 2.39 12.11 -24.50
CA SER A 86 3.50 11.57 -25.30
C SER A 86 4.76 12.44 -25.32
N SER A 87 4.67 13.72 -24.95
CA SER A 87 5.79 14.64 -24.82
C SER A 87 6.38 14.66 -23.39
N ASN A 88 5.94 13.74 -22.53
CA ASN A 88 6.27 13.67 -21.11
C ASN A 88 5.83 14.92 -20.32
N GLN A 89 4.86 15.68 -20.83
CA GLN A 89 4.30 16.80 -20.07
C GLN A 89 3.28 16.23 -19.07
N LYS A 90 3.42 16.65 -17.81
CA LYS A 90 2.43 16.33 -16.78
C LYS A 90 1.10 16.98 -17.13
N ILE A 91 0.05 16.16 -17.19
CA ILE A 91 -1.33 16.59 -17.46
C ILE A 91 -2.08 16.83 -16.17
N THR A 92 -2.02 15.87 -15.26
CA THR A 92 -2.67 15.94 -13.95
C THR A 92 -2.05 14.94 -12.97
N ARG A 93 -2.42 15.06 -11.69
CA ARG A 93 -2.12 14.09 -10.64
C ARG A 93 -3.37 13.90 -9.77
N THR A 94 -3.64 12.65 -9.41
CA THR A 94 -4.69 12.29 -8.45
C THR A 94 -4.15 11.29 -7.44
N SER A 95 -4.92 11.02 -6.39
CA SER A 95 -4.52 10.13 -5.30
C SER A 95 -5.71 9.34 -4.79
N ALA A 96 -5.49 8.07 -4.50
CA ALA A 96 -6.47 7.17 -3.94
C ALA A 96 -5.79 5.96 -3.29
N THR A 97 -6.55 5.21 -2.52
CA THR A 97 -6.10 3.95 -1.95
C THR A 97 -6.26 2.83 -2.97
N ILE A 98 -5.23 1.99 -3.13
CA ILE A 98 -5.30 0.77 -3.94
C ILE A 98 -6.20 -0.24 -3.24
N MET A 99 -7.18 -0.77 -3.96
CA MET A 99 -8.12 -1.78 -3.44
C MET A 99 -8.31 -2.89 -4.46
N ASN A 100 -8.12 -4.14 -4.01
CA ASN A 100 -8.23 -5.35 -4.82
C ASN A 100 -7.36 -5.28 -6.09
N GLY A 101 -6.13 -4.81 -5.96
CA GLY A 101 -5.18 -4.63 -7.07
C GLY A 101 -5.55 -3.51 -8.03
N ARG A 102 -6.43 -2.57 -7.62
CA ARG A 102 -6.87 -1.47 -8.50
C ARG A 102 -6.70 -0.11 -7.86
N PHE A 103 -6.24 0.84 -8.66
CA PHE A 103 -6.32 2.27 -8.38
C PHE A 103 -7.46 2.86 -9.20
N ASN A 104 -8.36 3.63 -8.59
CA ASN A 104 -9.42 4.33 -9.30
C ASN A 104 -9.63 5.71 -8.69
N ALA A 105 -9.48 6.75 -9.51
CA ALA A 105 -9.77 8.11 -9.09
C ALA A 105 -10.06 9.01 -10.30
N PRO A 106 -10.96 10.00 -10.16
CA PRO A 106 -10.98 11.13 -11.07
C PRO A 106 -9.81 12.07 -10.77
N ALA A 107 -9.36 12.81 -11.78
CA ALA A 107 -8.37 13.86 -11.66
C ALA A 107 -8.87 15.12 -12.36
N ASP A 108 -8.86 16.25 -11.67
CA ASP A 108 -9.11 17.54 -12.31
C ASP A 108 -7.97 17.83 -13.29
N THR A 109 -8.28 18.34 -14.48
CA THR A 109 -7.21 18.61 -15.46
C THR A 109 -6.64 20.03 -15.24
N TYR A 110 -5.32 20.20 -15.42
CA TYR A 110 -4.71 21.54 -15.35
C TYR A 110 -4.74 22.27 -16.71
N LYS A 111 -5.32 21.65 -17.74
CA LYS A 111 -5.40 22.18 -19.11
C LYS A 111 -6.85 22.47 -19.43
N THR A 112 -7.12 23.58 -20.11
CA THR A 112 -8.46 23.90 -20.62
C THR A 112 -8.98 22.89 -21.66
N SER A 113 -8.09 22.06 -22.22
CA SER A 113 -8.45 20.94 -23.09
C SER A 113 -7.41 19.82 -23.03
N ILE A 114 -7.89 18.57 -22.96
CA ILE A 114 -7.08 17.38 -23.23
C ILE A 114 -7.00 17.16 -24.75
N GLU A 115 -5.80 17.14 -25.29
CA GLU A 115 -5.56 16.94 -26.72
C GLU A 115 -5.77 15.47 -27.12
N LYS A 116 -5.99 15.24 -28.42
CA LYS A 116 -5.95 13.87 -28.94
C LYS A 116 -4.53 13.33 -28.84
N GLY A 117 -4.36 12.14 -28.29
CA GLY A 117 -3.03 11.53 -28.25
C GLY A 117 -2.93 10.30 -27.36
N GLU A 118 -1.71 9.76 -27.28
CA GLU A 118 -1.37 8.69 -26.35
C GLU A 118 -0.89 9.26 -25.02
N TYR A 119 -1.38 8.67 -23.93
CA TYR A 119 -1.05 9.06 -22.58
C TYR A 119 -0.52 7.86 -21.81
N TYR A 120 0.36 8.11 -20.85
CA TYR A 120 0.83 7.10 -19.90
C TYR A 120 0.68 7.63 -18.47
N ALA A 121 0.79 6.74 -17.49
CA ALA A 121 0.72 7.13 -16.10
C ALA A 121 1.90 6.57 -15.30
N VAL A 122 2.16 7.23 -14.17
CA VAL A 122 3.13 6.80 -13.17
C VAL A 122 2.41 6.67 -11.85
N LEU A 123 2.32 5.44 -11.35
CA LEU A 123 1.84 5.16 -9.99
C LEU A 123 3.01 5.39 -9.03
N SER A 124 2.82 6.23 -8.01
CA SER A 124 3.83 6.49 -7.00
C SER A 124 3.31 6.30 -5.59
N VAL A 125 4.16 5.74 -4.74
CA VAL A 125 3.86 5.45 -3.33
C VAL A 125 4.99 6.01 -2.48
N ASP A 126 4.65 6.97 -1.64
CA ASP A 126 5.57 7.53 -0.66
C ASP A 126 5.52 6.67 0.62
N VAL A 127 6.67 6.14 1.02
CA VAL A 127 6.84 5.26 2.16
C VAL A 127 7.70 5.98 3.19
N ASP A 128 7.16 6.08 4.40
CA ASP A 128 7.87 6.62 5.55
C ASP A 128 7.43 5.81 6.76
N LYS A 129 8.38 5.10 7.36
CA LYS A 129 8.15 4.25 8.53
C LYS A 129 7.66 5.02 9.76
N GLU A 130 8.06 6.28 9.87
CA GLU A 130 7.72 7.18 10.97
C GLU A 130 6.45 8.00 10.66
N SER A 131 5.91 7.88 9.45
CA SER A 131 4.64 8.53 9.09
C SER A 131 3.48 7.99 9.91
N SER A 132 2.58 8.90 10.30
CA SER A 132 1.30 8.56 10.92
C SER A 132 0.33 7.86 9.96
N MET A 133 0.59 7.88 8.65
CA MET A 133 -0.18 7.15 7.64
C MET A 133 0.20 5.66 7.63
N LEU A 134 -0.48 4.88 8.46
CA LEU A 134 -0.26 3.43 8.64
C LEU A 134 -0.36 2.61 7.35
N SER A 135 -1.07 3.09 6.33
CA SER A 135 -1.27 2.38 5.05
C SER A 135 0.05 2.05 4.36
N ASN A 136 0.97 3.02 4.32
CA ASN A 136 2.17 2.89 3.50
C ASN A 136 3.35 2.29 4.28
N LYS A 137 3.30 2.33 5.62
CA LYS A 137 4.25 1.61 6.47
C LYS A 137 4.28 0.10 6.21
N LYS A 138 3.13 -0.48 5.87
CA LYS A 138 3.00 -1.91 5.52
C LYS A 138 3.81 -2.31 4.29
N VAL A 139 4.19 -1.36 3.43
CA VAL A 139 5.08 -1.62 2.29
C VAL A 139 6.42 -2.17 2.78
N ILE A 140 6.98 -1.62 3.88
CA ILE A 140 8.22 -2.13 4.48
C ILE A 140 8.01 -3.51 5.08
N GLU A 141 6.89 -3.73 5.76
CA GLU A 141 6.57 -5.03 6.39
C GLU A 141 6.41 -6.15 5.35
N GLN A 142 5.86 -5.82 4.19
CA GLN A 142 5.61 -6.79 3.13
C GLN A 142 6.79 -6.94 2.18
N TYR A 143 7.35 -5.85 1.66
CA TYR A 143 8.38 -5.86 0.62
C TYR A 143 9.81 -5.60 1.13
N GLY A 144 9.98 -5.14 2.36
CA GLY A 144 11.28 -4.76 2.92
C GLY A 144 11.58 -3.27 2.73
N ASN A 145 12.79 -2.86 3.11
CA ASN A 145 13.24 -1.48 2.96
C ASN A 145 13.60 -1.16 1.49
N ALA A 146 14.07 0.06 1.23
CA ALA A 146 14.39 0.47 -0.15
C ALA A 146 15.41 -0.45 -0.86
N ASP A 147 16.43 -0.92 -0.15
CA ASP A 147 17.47 -1.79 -0.72
C ASP A 147 16.90 -3.18 -1.04
N ASP A 148 16.11 -3.74 -0.12
CA ASP A 148 15.43 -5.03 -0.30
C ASP A 148 14.53 -5.01 -1.54
N ILE A 149 13.76 -3.92 -1.70
CA ILE A 149 12.86 -3.74 -2.84
C ILE A 149 13.65 -3.57 -4.14
N SER A 150 14.74 -2.80 -4.11
CA SER A 150 15.61 -2.62 -5.28
C SER A 150 16.18 -3.93 -5.80
N ILE A 151 16.62 -4.80 -4.90
CA ILE A 151 17.14 -6.13 -5.24
C ILE A 151 16.02 -6.99 -5.85
N GLN A 152 14.84 -7.01 -5.24
CA GLN A 152 13.69 -7.76 -5.73
C GLN A 152 13.21 -7.29 -7.12
N GLN A 153 13.36 -5.99 -7.43
CA GLN A 153 12.91 -5.38 -8.68
C GLN A 153 14.02 -5.19 -9.71
N LYS A 154 15.18 -5.84 -9.50
CA LYS A 154 16.32 -5.73 -10.40
C LYS A 154 15.95 -6.16 -11.82
N GLY A 155 16.18 -5.27 -12.78
CA GLY A 155 15.86 -5.48 -14.21
C GLY A 155 14.46 -5.04 -14.64
N ASN A 156 13.63 -4.53 -13.73
CA ASN A 156 12.35 -3.93 -14.06
C ASN A 156 12.54 -2.47 -14.50
N ASP A 157 12.55 -2.21 -15.81
CA ASP A 157 12.77 -0.89 -16.41
C ASP A 157 11.62 0.12 -16.14
N LYS A 158 10.47 -0.37 -15.68
CA LYS A 158 9.32 0.46 -15.31
C LYS A 158 9.32 0.88 -13.85
N PHE A 159 10.22 0.31 -13.04
CA PHE A 159 10.29 0.56 -11.62
C PHE A 159 11.50 1.45 -11.29
N THR A 160 11.26 2.49 -10.51
CA THR A 160 12.30 3.33 -9.91
C THR A 160 11.99 3.52 -8.44
N ILE A 161 13.03 3.56 -7.61
CA ILE A 161 12.92 3.97 -6.22
C ILE A 161 13.82 5.18 -5.99
N GLN A 162 13.29 6.17 -5.30
CA GLN A 162 14.05 7.33 -4.84
C GLN A 162 14.12 7.28 -3.33
N THR A 163 15.32 7.28 -2.78
CA THR A 163 15.55 7.15 -1.34
C THR A 163 15.91 8.50 -0.74
N GLU A 164 15.29 8.83 0.39
CA GLU A 164 15.78 9.85 1.32
C GLU A 164 16.54 9.19 2.48
N GLY A 165 16.18 7.95 2.80
CA GLY A 165 16.87 7.02 3.70
C GLY A 165 16.32 5.61 3.51
N ASN A 166 16.86 4.63 4.24
CA ASN A 166 16.47 3.22 4.03
C ASN A 166 14.98 2.95 4.31
N ASP A 167 14.43 3.63 5.31
CA ASP A 167 13.03 3.48 5.75
C ASP A 167 12.13 4.67 5.32
N LYS A 168 12.65 5.55 4.46
CA LYS A 168 11.94 6.70 3.90
C LYS A 168 12.27 6.89 2.42
N PHE A 169 11.35 6.51 1.56
CA PHE A 169 11.58 6.40 0.12
C PHE A 169 10.28 6.53 -0.67
N SER A 170 10.39 6.85 -1.96
CA SER A 170 9.29 6.88 -2.90
C SER A 170 9.49 5.83 -3.98
N ILE A 171 8.47 5.01 -4.20
CA ILE A 171 8.40 4.05 -5.29
C ILE A 171 7.67 4.69 -6.47
N TYR A 172 8.17 4.48 -7.69
CA TYR A 172 7.56 4.91 -8.94
C TYR A 172 7.45 3.72 -9.89
N ILE A 173 6.25 3.54 -10.46
CA ILE A 173 5.94 2.47 -11.41
C ILE A 173 5.29 3.09 -12.63
N ASN A 174 6.03 3.10 -13.74
CA ASN A 174 5.52 3.50 -15.05
C ASN A 174 4.53 2.44 -15.57
N THR A 175 3.42 2.88 -16.18
CA THR A 175 2.47 1.94 -16.78
C THR A 175 3.09 1.18 -17.94
N LYS A 176 2.75 -0.12 -18.07
CA LYS A 176 3.26 -0.95 -19.17
C LYS A 176 2.74 -0.52 -20.55
N ASN A 177 1.57 0.12 -20.56
CA ASN A 177 0.90 0.59 -21.77
C ASN A 177 0.77 2.11 -21.76
N LYS A 178 0.55 2.62 -22.97
CA LYS A 178 -0.06 3.92 -23.21
C LYS A 178 -1.53 3.69 -23.57
N MET A 179 -2.38 4.65 -23.27
CA MET A 179 -3.79 4.62 -23.62
C MET A 179 -4.13 5.84 -24.47
N PRO A 180 -4.75 5.66 -25.64
CA PRO A 180 -5.20 6.79 -26.45
C PRO A 180 -6.39 7.45 -25.77
N ILE A 181 -6.37 8.78 -25.77
CA ILE A 181 -7.59 9.58 -25.59
C ILE A 181 -7.92 10.10 -26.99
N ASP A 182 -9.05 9.68 -27.52
CA ASP A 182 -9.59 10.32 -28.70
C ASP A 182 -9.96 11.74 -28.32
N GLY A 183 -9.31 12.71 -28.97
CA GLY A 183 -9.71 14.10 -28.83
C GLY A 183 -11.16 14.19 -29.27
N VAL A 184 -12.01 14.66 -28.36
CA VAL A 184 -13.40 14.94 -28.69
C VAL A 184 -13.36 16.25 -29.47
N SER A 185 -13.40 16.15 -30.81
CA SER A 185 -13.62 17.28 -31.71
C SER A 185 -14.72 18.16 -31.11
N LEU A 186 -14.44 19.45 -30.93
CA LEU A 186 -15.51 20.44 -30.88
C LEU A 186 -16.10 20.42 -32.29
N ASP A 187 -17.06 19.54 -32.52
CA ASP A 187 -17.94 19.72 -33.67
C ASP A 187 -18.54 21.12 -33.53
N LYS A 188 -18.27 21.89 -34.59
CA LYS A 188 -18.46 23.33 -34.74
C LYS A 188 -19.90 23.78 -34.55
#